data_AF-A0A2N2I377-F1
#
_entry.id   AF-A0A2N2I377-F1
#
_cell.length_a   1.000
_cell.length_b   1.000
_cell.length_c   1.000
_cell.angle_alpha   90.00
_cell.angle_beta   90.00
_cell.angle_gamma   90.00
#
_symmetry.space_group_name_H-M   'P 1'
#
loop_
_entity.id
_entity.type
_entity.pdbx_description
1 polymer ?
#
loop_
_entity_poly.entity_id
_entity_poly.type
_entity_poly.pdbx_seq_one_letter_code
_entity_poly.pdbx_strand_id
1 'polypeptide(L)'
;MTDNIIIRCLNCGTKNRIPKPKLQGRSFCGKCGASLEELIIRCLKCGTKNRMPEDRLHQKPLCGKCREPLIIPQQKIVPFDVTDQTFAREVLTSETSVLVDCWAPWCGPCRTLSPIIDELASDYANGVKVVKLNVDENPLTASQYGIRSIPTMLFFKEGKMVQRVTGALPKEEIERHLLSIIKTN
;
A
#
# COMPACT_ATOMS: atom_id res chain seq x y z
N MET A 1 34.71 -16.52 12.04
CA MET A 1 34.55 -15.24 12.75
C MET A 1 33.05 -14.97 12.84
N THR A 2 32.46 -14.91 14.04
CA THR A 2 31.00 -14.69 14.18
C THR A 2 30.67 -13.24 13.87
N ASP A 3 30.06 -13.03 12.72
CA ASP A 3 29.63 -11.72 12.24
C ASP A 3 28.46 -11.23 13.12
N ASN A 4 28.72 -10.21 13.93
CA ASN A 4 27.79 -9.67 14.91
C ASN A 4 27.27 -8.31 14.42
N ILE A 5 25.98 -8.06 14.60
CA ILE A 5 25.38 -6.74 14.38
C ILE A 5 25.21 -6.00 15.71
N ILE A 6 25.28 -4.67 15.67
CA ILE A 6 25.00 -3.83 16.84
C ILE A 6 23.63 -3.17 16.62
N ILE A 7 22.66 -3.51 17.46
CA ILE A 7 21.31 -2.92 17.44
C ILE A 7 21.14 -2.01 18.65
N ARG A 8 20.70 -0.77 18.43
CA ARG A 8 20.40 0.18 19.51
C ARG A 8 18.95 0.00 19.95
N CYS A 9 18.72 -0.30 21.23
CA CYS A 9 17.38 -0.42 21.79
C CYS A 9 16.64 0.92 21.70
N LEU A 10 15.47 0.93 21.08
CA LEU A 10 14.63 2.13 20.96
C LEU A 10 13.96 2.54 22.28
N ASN A 11 13.95 1.65 23.28
CA ASN A 11 13.42 1.93 24.60
C ASN A 11 14.43 2.63 25.51
N CYS A 12 15.63 2.07 25.70
CA CYS A 12 16.62 2.57 26.67
C CYS A 12 17.93 3.07 26.05
N GLY A 13 18.09 3.01 24.73
CA GLY A 13 19.26 3.49 24.00
C GLY A 13 20.50 2.59 24.08
N THR A 14 20.47 1.49 24.83
CA THR A 14 21.58 0.52 24.95
C THR A 14 21.90 -0.12 23.59
N LYS A 15 23.19 -0.21 23.27
CA LYS A 15 23.70 -0.98 22.12
C LYS A 15 23.80 -2.45 22.51
N ASN A 16 23.17 -3.33 21.74
CA ASN A 16 23.17 -4.78 21.97
C ASN A 16 23.92 -5.44 20.81
N ARG A 17 24.87 -6.32 21.13
CA ARG A 17 25.64 -7.09 20.14
C ARG A 17 24.94 -8.41 19.89
N ILE A 18 24.33 -8.57 18.72
CA ILE A 18 23.55 -9.76 18.35
C ILE A 18 24.31 -10.55 17.28
N PRO A 19 24.59 -11.85 17.47
CA PRO A 19 25.14 -12.71 16.42
C PRO A 19 24.15 -12.84 15.27
N LYS A 20 24.60 -12.70 14.00
CA LYS A 20 23.71 -12.80 12.83
C LYS A 20 22.80 -14.05 12.80
N PRO A 21 23.24 -15.26 13.21
CA PRO A 21 22.35 -16.43 13.25
C PRO A 21 21.17 -16.29 14.22
N LYS A 22 21.25 -15.41 15.23
CA LYS A 22 20.19 -15.12 16.20
C LYS A 22 19.26 -13.99 15.76
N LEU A 23 19.51 -13.35 14.60
CA LEU A 23 18.63 -12.32 14.04
C LEU A 23 17.29 -12.87 13.53
N GLN A 24 17.20 -14.18 13.29
CA GLN A 24 15.97 -14.82 12.83
C GLN A 24 15.00 -15.18 13.97
N GLY A 25 15.26 -14.70 15.20
CA GLY A 25 14.39 -14.89 16.35
C GLY A 25 14.39 -13.69 17.29
N ARG A 26 13.31 -13.54 18.06
CA ARG A 26 13.05 -12.41 18.97
C ARG A 26 14.29 -12.04 19.80
N SER A 27 14.92 -10.94 19.43
CA SER A 27 16.07 -10.40 20.16
C SER A 27 15.60 -9.36 21.19
N PHE A 28 16.05 -9.50 22.43
CA PHE A 28 15.68 -8.59 23.53
C PHE A 28 16.88 -7.78 24.00
N CYS A 29 16.61 -6.57 24.47
CA CYS A 29 17.61 -5.70 25.05
C CYS A 29 18.13 -6.30 26.36
N GLY A 30 19.43 -6.55 26.46
CA GLY A 30 20.06 -7.09 27.67
C GLY A 30 19.97 -6.16 28.89
N LYS A 31 19.60 -4.88 28.72
CA LYS A 31 19.42 -3.92 29.82
C LYS A 31 17.97 -3.81 30.30
N CYS A 32 17.01 -3.68 29.38
CA CYS A 32 15.62 -3.36 29.74
C CYS A 32 14.58 -4.40 29.32
N GLY A 33 15.00 -5.50 28.69
CA GLY A 33 14.11 -6.57 28.23
C GLY A 33 13.19 -6.22 27.06
N ALA A 34 13.21 -4.98 26.55
CA ALA A 34 12.40 -4.57 25.39
C ALA A 34 12.85 -5.30 24.11
N SER A 35 11.91 -5.51 23.19
CA SER A 35 12.25 -6.08 21.88
C SER A 35 13.18 -5.14 21.10
N LEU A 36 14.17 -5.71 20.43
CA LEU A 36 15.11 -4.99 19.58
C LEU A 36 14.64 -4.90 18.12
N GLU A 37 13.54 -5.56 17.80
CA GLU A 37 12.87 -5.58 16.48
C GLU A 37 11.65 -4.63 16.46
N GLU A 38 11.63 -3.60 17.32
CA GLU A 38 10.58 -2.59 17.33
C GLU A 38 10.78 -1.57 16.19
N LEU A 39 9.72 -1.34 15.42
CA LEU A 39 9.62 -0.27 14.42
C LEU A 39 8.85 0.92 14.98
N ILE A 40 9.20 2.13 14.53
CA ILE A 40 8.43 3.35 14.80
C ILE A 40 7.60 3.68 13.57
N ILE A 41 6.28 3.55 13.69
CA ILE A 41 5.33 3.82 12.61
C ILE A 41 4.61 5.14 12.89
N ARG A 42 4.66 6.07 11.93
CA ARG A 42 3.95 7.33 12.03
C ARG A 42 2.52 7.17 11.50
N CYS A 43 1.54 7.55 12.30
CA CYS A 43 0.15 7.59 11.85
C CYS A 43 -0.03 8.69 10.80
N LEU A 44 -0.54 8.34 9.62
CA LEU A 44 -0.78 9.30 8.53
C LEU A 44 -1.94 10.26 8.83
N LYS A 45 -2.87 9.88 9.72
CA LYS A 45 -3.99 10.73 10.15
C LYS A 45 -3.60 11.75 11.22
N CYS A 46 -2.94 11.33 12.30
CA CYS A 46 -2.71 12.20 13.47
C CYS A 46 -1.23 12.46 13.79
N GLY A 47 -0.29 11.94 12.99
CA GLY A 47 1.15 12.15 13.16
C GLY A 47 1.80 11.43 14.34
N THR A 48 1.03 10.72 15.17
CA THR A 48 1.55 10.01 16.35
C THR A 48 2.52 8.90 15.94
N LYS A 49 3.65 8.81 16.65
CA LYS A 49 4.63 7.73 16.51
C LYS A 49 4.18 6.54 17.36
N ASN A 50 3.95 5.39 16.72
CA ASN A 50 3.54 4.14 17.36
C ASN A 50 4.73 3.19 17.35
N ARG A 51 5.05 2.60 18.50
CA ARG A 51 6.10 1.57 18.61
C ARG A 51 5.46 0.21 18.43
N MET A 52 5.96 -0.57 17.48
CA MET A 52 5.36 -1.84 17.09
C MET A 52 6.45 -2.89 16.89
N PRO A 53 6.39 -4.04 17.58
CA PRO A 53 7.26 -5.16 17.26
C PRO A 53 6.89 -5.76 15.89
N GLU A 54 7.88 -6.27 15.16
CA GLU A 54 7.73 -6.80 13.80
C GLU A 54 6.68 -7.94 13.72
N ASP A 55 6.58 -8.78 14.74
CA ASP A 55 5.62 -9.90 14.82
C ASP A 55 4.14 -9.46 14.90
N ARG A 56 3.87 -8.19 15.20
CA ARG A 56 2.52 -7.61 15.24
C ARG A 56 2.14 -6.83 13.99
N LEU A 57 3.03 -6.73 13.00
CA LEU A 57 2.75 -6.00 11.77
C LEU A 57 1.60 -6.63 10.98
N HIS A 58 1.48 -7.95 11.01
CA HIS A 58 0.40 -8.65 10.29
C HIS A 58 -0.99 -8.50 10.93
N GLN A 59 -1.10 -7.89 12.12
CA GLN A 59 -2.32 -7.85 12.91
C GLN A 59 -3.21 -6.62 12.64
N LYS A 60 -3.05 -5.95 11.48
CA LYS A 60 -3.74 -4.70 11.12
C LYS A 60 -3.75 -3.68 12.28
N PRO A 61 -2.56 -3.27 12.76
CA PRO A 61 -2.46 -2.49 13.98
C PRO A 61 -3.12 -1.11 13.86
N LEU A 62 -3.77 -0.67 14.95
CA LEU A 62 -4.39 0.64 15.04
C LEU A 62 -3.46 1.63 15.76
N CYS A 63 -3.59 2.92 15.43
CA CYS A 63 -2.89 3.98 16.12
C CYS A 63 -3.37 4.07 17.58
N GLY A 64 -2.44 4.06 18.54
CA GLY A 64 -2.76 4.17 19.96
C GLY A 64 -3.43 5.49 20.37
N LYS A 65 -3.34 6.55 19.54
CA LYS A 65 -3.97 7.85 19.80
C LYS A 65 -5.34 7.99 19.14
N CYS A 66 -5.41 7.82 17.81
CA CYS A 66 -6.64 8.11 17.05
C CYS A 66 -7.40 6.87 16.59
N ARG A 67 -6.87 5.67 16.88
CA ARG A 67 -7.41 4.36 16.50
C ARG A 67 -7.53 4.10 14.99
N GLU A 68 -7.00 5.00 14.15
CA GLU A 68 -6.88 4.77 12.71
C GLU A 68 -5.92 3.62 12.42
N PRO A 69 -6.21 2.75 11.44
CA PRO A 69 -5.24 1.77 10.97
C PRO A 69 -3.87 2.39 10.63
N LEU A 70 -2.79 1.71 11.00
CA LEU A 70 -1.43 2.12 10.67
C LEU A 70 -1.02 1.50 9.33
N ILE A 71 -0.46 2.32 8.43
CA ILE A 71 0.24 1.81 7.24
C ILE A 71 1.63 1.33 7.65
N ILE A 72 1.94 0.09 7.31
CA ILE A 72 3.23 -0.53 7.60
C ILE A 72 4.02 -0.61 6.29
N PRO A 73 5.24 -0.03 6.23
CA PRO A 73 6.03 0.01 5.00
C PRO A 73 6.35 -1.35 4.36
N GLN A 74 6.30 -2.44 5.14
CA GLN A 74 6.66 -3.79 4.69
C GLN A 74 5.48 -4.58 4.11
N GLN A 75 4.24 -4.12 4.25
CA GLN A 75 3.09 -4.79 3.65
C GLN A 75 2.97 -4.34 2.19
N LYS A 76 3.73 -5.01 1.32
CA LYS A 76 3.57 -4.87 -0.13
C LYS A 76 2.15 -5.29 -0.48
N ILE A 77 1.30 -4.33 -0.81
CA ILE A 77 -0.04 -4.59 -1.31
C ILE A 77 0.09 -4.81 -2.80
N VAL A 78 -0.24 -6.02 -3.24
CA VAL A 78 -0.40 -6.32 -4.66
C VAL A 78 -1.85 -6.06 -5.01
N PRO A 79 -2.16 -5.08 -5.89
CA PRO A 79 -3.51 -4.90 -6.42
C PRO A 79 -4.00 -6.20 -7.04
N PHE A 80 -5.24 -6.58 -6.74
CA PHE A 80 -5.88 -7.72 -7.36
C PHE A 80 -6.64 -7.31 -8.62
N ASP A 81 -6.81 -8.27 -9.54
CA ASP A 81 -7.61 -8.06 -10.74
C ASP A 81 -9.11 -8.16 -10.42
N VAL A 82 -9.85 -7.13 -10.81
CA VAL A 82 -11.31 -7.16 -10.87
C VAL A 82 -11.76 -7.71 -12.22
N THR A 83 -12.97 -8.25 -12.24
CA THR A 83 -13.58 -8.81 -13.43
C THR A 83 -14.91 -8.13 -13.74
N ASP A 84 -15.47 -8.38 -14.92
CA ASP A 84 -16.83 -7.92 -15.28
C ASP A 84 -17.88 -8.26 -14.22
N GLN A 85 -17.72 -9.39 -13.51
CA GLN A 85 -18.65 -9.83 -12.46
C GLN A 85 -18.38 -9.17 -11.10
N THR A 86 -17.13 -8.84 -10.79
CA THR A 86 -16.75 -8.32 -9.47
C THR A 86 -16.63 -6.80 -9.44
N PHE A 87 -16.54 -6.13 -10.60
CA PHE A 87 -16.29 -4.69 -10.69
C PHE A 87 -17.27 -3.86 -9.87
N ALA A 88 -18.57 -4.15 -9.97
CA ALA A 88 -19.59 -3.41 -9.24
C ALA A 88 -19.37 -3.46 -7.72
N ARG A 89 -19.10 -4.66 -7.18
CA ARG A 89 -18.86 -4.86 -5.75
C ARG A 89 -17.53 -4.25 -5.30
N GLU A 90 -16.49 -4.41 -6.10
CA GLU A 90 -15.14 -4.04 -5.68
C GLU A 90 -14.86 -2.55 -5.85
N VAL A 91 -15.49 -1.91 -6.85
CA VAL A 91 -15.24 -0.52 -7.24
C VAL A 91 -16.43 0.38 -6.88
N LEU A 92 -17.64 0.02 -7.30
CA LEU A 92 -18.80 0.92 -7.20
C LEU A 92 -19.40 0.97 -5.80
N THR A 93 -19.31 -0.11 -5.04
CA THR A 93 -19.78 -0.16 -3.64
C THR A 93 -18.64 0.04 -2.63
N SER A 94 -17.47 0.51 -3.07
CA SER A 94 -16.34 0.73 -2.17
C SER A 94 -16.57 1.93 -1.24
N GLU A 95 -16.26 1.76 0.05
CA GLU A 95 -16.35 2.84 1.05
C GLU A 95 -15.19 3.85 0.92
N THR A 96 -14.06 3.39 0.37
CA THR A 96 -12.88 4.19 0.07
C THR A 96 -12.87 4.61 -1.40
N SER A 97 -12.02 5.59 -1.73
CA SER A 97 -11.80 5.93 -3.14
C SER A 97 -11.08 4.78 -3.84
N VAL A 98 -11.31 4.61 -5.14
CA VAL A 98 -10.75 3.48 -5.90
C VAL A 98 -9.98 3.95 -7.12
N LEU A 99 -8.77 3.45 -7.31
CA LEU A 99 -8.02 3.54 -8.56
C LEU A 99 -8.11 2.20 -9.30
N VAL A 100 -8.57 2.23 -10.54
CA VAL A 100 -8.57 1.07 -11.45
C VAL A 100 -7.50 1.30 -12.52
N ASP A 101 -6.51 0.42 -12.58
CA ASP A 101 -5.52 0.37 -13.67
C ASP A 101 -6.01 -0.57 -14.78
N CYS A 102 -6.43 -0.02 -15.92
CA CYS A 102 -6.85 -0.77 -17.09
C CYS A 102 -5.64 -1.11 -17.97
N TRP A 103 -5.36 -2.40 -18.12
CA TRP A 103 -4.13 -2.92 -18.73
C TRP A 103 -4.39 -4.15 -19.62
N ALA A 104 -3.34 -4.63 -20.29
CA ALA A 104 -3.30 -5.91 -21.00
C ALA A 104 -1.86 -6.44 -21.06
N PRO A 105 -1.62 -7.76 -21.16
CA PRO A 105 -0.27 -8.33 -21.10
C PRO A 105 0.65 -7.91 -22.26
N TRP A 106 0.08 -7.67 -23.43
CA TRP A 106 0.80 -7.22 -24.62
C TRP A 106 1.19 -5.74 -24.58
N CYS A 107 0.64 -4.96 -23.64
CA CYS A 107 0.90 -3.54 -23.52
C CYS A 107 2.27 -3.26 -22.86
N GLY A 108 3.24 -2.85 -23.68
CA GLY A 108 4.58 -2.46 -23.22
C GLY A 108 4.56 -1.39 -22.11
N PRO A 109 3.93 -0.22 -22.33
CA PRO A 109 3.85 0.83 -21.32
C PRO A 109 3.16 0.40 -20.02
N CYS A 110 2.17 -0.50 -20.09
CA CYS A 110 1.49 -1.03 -18.90
C CYS A 110 2.46 -1.81 -17.99
N ARG A 111 3.41 -2.56 -18.56
CA ARG A 111 4.41 -3.28 -17.76
C ARG A 111 5.35 -2.34 -17.00
N THR A 112 5.67 -1.18 -17.56
CA THR A 112 6.45 -0.14 -16.86
C THR A 112 5.64 0.54 -15.78
N LEU A 113 4.34 0.73 -16.00
CA LEU A 113 3.44 1.39 -15.05
C LEU A 113 3.07 0.49 -13.86
N SER A 114 2.90 -0.82 -14.07
CA SER A 114 2.50 -1.78 -13.03
C SER A 114 3.30 -1.69 -11.72
N PRO A 115 4.64 -1.64 -11.69
CA PRO A 115 5.37 -1.53 -10.42
C PRO A 115 5.10 -0.21 -9.68
N ILE A 116 4.85 0.88 -10.42
CA ILE A 116 4.48 2.19 -9.85
C ILE A 116 3.09 2.10 -9.20
N ILE A 117 2.14 1.43 -9.87
CA ILE A 117 0.78 1.20 -9.35
C ILE A 117 0.82 0.32 -8.09
N ASP A 118 1.64 -0.73 -8.07
CA ASP A 118 1.82 -1.60 -6.91
C ASP A 118 2.42 -0.84 -5.71
N GLU A 119 3.36 0.06 -5.97
CA GLU A 119 3.95 0.93 -4.95
C GLU A 119 2.91 1.91 -4.39
N LEU A 120 2.17 2.60 -5.26
CA LEU A 120 1.09 3.50 -4.85
C LEU A 120 -0.02 2.77 -4.07
N ALA A 121 -0.35 1.53 -4.44
CA ALA A 121 -1.29 0.71 -3.70
C ALA A 121 -0.84 0.44 -2.26
N SER A 122 0.47 0.28 -2.06
CA SER A 122 1.06 0.08 -0.73
C SER A 122 1.08 1.39 0.06
N ASP A 123 1.52 2.49 -0.58
CA ASP A 123 1.65 3.81 0.03
C ASP A 123 0.28 4.38 0.48
N TYR A 124 -0.79 4.10 -0.28
CA TYR A 124 -2.11 4.69 -0.10
C TYR A 124 -3.20 3.75 0.40
N ALA A 125 -2.84 2.54 0.87
CA ALA A 125 -3.78 1.47 1.22
C ALA A 125 -4.93 1.86 2.18
N ASN A 126 -4.73 2.88 3.04
CA ASN A 126 -5.73 3.34 4.01
C ASN A 126 -6.68 4.42 3.45
N GLY A 127 -6.35 5.03 2.32
CA GLY A 127 -7.15 6.10 1.71
C GLY A 127 -7.74 5.72 0.35
N VAL A 128 -7.05 4.85 -0.37
CA VAL A 128 -7.42 4.42 -1.72
C VAL A 128 -7.25 2.91 -1.85
N LYS A 129 -8.27 2.28 -2.41
CA LYS A 129 -8.19 0.91 -2.91
C LYS A 129 -7.67 0.92 -4.33
N VAL A 130 -6.64 0.14 -4.63
CA VAL A 130 -6.11 0.00 -5.99
C VAL A 130 -6.46 -1.39 -6.52
N VAL A 131 -7.02 -1.45 -7.72
CA VAL A 131 -7.36 -2.69 -8.43
C VAL A 131 -6.89 -2.62 -9.89
N LYS A 132 -6.78 -3.77 -10.53
CA LYS A 132 -6.40 -3.89 -11.94
C LYS A 132 -7.56 -4.46 -12.76
N LEU A 133 -7.68 -4.03 -14.01
CA LEU A 133 -8.68 -4.54 -14.96
C LEU A 133 -7.96 -4.91 -16.26
N ASN A 134 -7.83 -6.22 -16.52
CA ASN A 134 -7.39 -6.69 -17.84
C ASN A 134 -8.52 -6.45 -18.85
N VAL A 135 -8.27 -5.62 -19.86
CA VAL A 135 -9.32 -5.20 -20.82
C VAL A 135 -9.69 -6.29 -21.83
N ASP A 136 -8.79 -7.26 -22.08
CA ASP A 136 -9.07 -8.37 -23.00
C ASP A 136 -10.03 -9.38 -22.37
N GLU A 137 -9.86 -9.61 -21.07
CA GLU A 137 -10.66 -10.56 -20.29
C GLU A 137 -11.99 -9.97 -19.82
N ASN A 138 -12.09 -8.63 -19.78
CA ASN A 138 -13.23 -7.90 -19.23
C ASN A 138 -13.79 -6.86 -20.23
N PRO A 139 -14.24 -7.31 -21.42
CA PRO A 139 -14.66 -6.43 -22.50
C PRO A 139 -15.94 -5.66 -22.17
N LEU A 140 -16.80 -6.16 -21.29
CA LEU A 140 -18.05 -5.46 -20.93
C LEU A 140 -17.73 -4.20 -20.13
N THR A 141 -16.91 -4.33 -19.09
CA THR A 141 -16.47 -3.19 -18.27
C THR A 141 -15.61 -2.24 -19.09
N ALA A 142 -14.67 -2.76 -19.89
CA ALA A 142 -13.83 -1.93 -20.76
C ALA A 142 -14.69 -1.11 -21.74
N SER A 143 -15.71 -1.73 -22.35
CA SER A 143 -16.66 -1.06 -23.25
C SER A 143 -17.53 -0.04 -22.52
N GLN A 144 -18.07 -0.41 -21.34
CA GLN A 144 -18.90 0.48 -20.50
C GLN A 144 -18.18 1.79 -20.17
N TYR A 145 -16.90 1.72 -19.84
CA TYR A 145 -16.09 2.92 -19.59
C TYR A 145 -15.43 3.48 -20.85
N GLY A 146 -15.61 2.88 -22.03
CA GLY A 146 -15.05 3.37 -23.28
C GLY A 146 -13.53 3.38 -23.31
N ILE A 147 -12.90 2.31 -22.80
CA ILE A 147 -11.44 2.15 -22.82
C ILE A 147 -10.97 1.86 -24.25
N ARG A 148 -10.38 2.87 -24.89
CA ARG A 148 -9.88 2.80 -26.28
C ARG A 148 -8.36 2.68 -26.38
N SER A 149 -7.66 2.94 -25.28
CA SER A 149 -6.21 2.87 -25.21
C SER A 149 -5.79 2.50 -23.79
N ILE A 150 -4.66 1.83 -23.68
CA ILE A 150 -4.08 1.38 -22.42
C ILE A 150 -2.59 1.78 -22.34
N PRO A 151 -2.05 2.04 -21.14
CA PRO A 151 -2.75 2.00 -19.85
C PRO A 151 -3.75 3.16 -19.71
N THR A 152 -4.88 2.89 -19.06
CA THR A 152 -5.85 3.92 -18.66
C THR A 152 -6.16 3.73 -17.18
N MET A 153 -6.07 4.80 -16.41
CA MET A 153 -6.41 4.83 -14.99
C MET A 153 -7.78 5.48 -14.81
N LEU A 154 -8.68 4.79 -14.12
CA LEU A 154 -9.99 5.31 -13.74
C LEU A 154 -10.02 5.55 -12.22
N PHE A 155 -10.49 6.73 -11.84
CA PHE A 155 -10.53 7.17 -10.45
C PHE A 155 -11.99 7.27 -10.02
N PHE A 156 -12.34 6.55 -8.96
CA PHE A 156 -13.69 6.49 -8.41
C PHE A 156 -13.73 7.06 -7.00
N LYS A 157 -14.80 7.81 -6.72
CA LYS A 157 -15.14 8.32 -5.40
C LYS A 157 -16.63 8.11 -5.17
N GLU A 158 -16.97 7.45 -4.07
CA GLU A 158 -18.38 7.16 -3.70
C GLU A 158 -19.14 6.46 -4.83
N GLY A 159 -18.48 5.47 -5.45
CA GLY A 159 -19.04 4.69 -6.55
C GLY A 159 -19.15 5.41 -7.89
N LYS A 160 -18.72 6.68 -8.00
CA LYS A 160 -18.77 7.47 -9.23
C LYS A 160 -17.38 7.64 -9.81
N MET A 161 -17.23 7.45 -11.12
CA MET A 161 -15.99 7.80 -11.81
C MET A 161 -15.87 9.33 -11.84
N VAL A 162 -14.87 9.86 -11.14
CA VAL A 162 -14.63 11.30 -11.03
C VAL A 162 -13.53 11.78 -11.97
N GLN A 163 -12.63 10.88 -12.38
CA GLN A 163 -11.53 11.24 -13.24
C GLN A 163 -11.06 10.04 -14.08
N ARG A 164 -10.54 10.34 -15.28
CA ARG A 164 -9.82 9.42 -16.15
C ARG A 164 -8.47 10.01 -16.52
N VAL A 165 -7.47 9.15 -16.60
CA VAL A 165 -6.14 9.47 -17.09
C VAL A 165 -5.67 8.38 -18.04
N THR A 166 -5.09 8.73 -19.17
CA THR A 166 -4.66 7.79 -20.19
C THR A 166 -3.17 7.98 -20.47
N GLY A 167 -2.45 6.88 -20.62
CA GLY A 167 -1.01 6.85 -20.84
C GLY A 167 -0.23 6.48 -19.58
N ALA A 168 1.03 6.11 -19.79
CA ALA A 168 1.97 5.88 -18.69
C ALA A 168 2.50 7.22 -18.19
N LEU A 169 2.27 7.53 -16.92
CA LEU A 169 2.70 8.78 -16.29
C LEU A 169 3.75 8.52 -15.20
N PRO A 170 4.56 9.54 -14.84
CA PRO A 170 5.41 9.48 -13.66
C PRO A 170 4.60 9.27 -12.37
N LYS A 171 5.22 8.65 -11.36
CA LYS A 171 4.58 8.35 -10.06
C LYS A 171 3.93 9.58 -9.44
N GLU A 172 4.65 10.70 -9.46
CA GLU A 172 4.25 11.97 -8.83
C GLU A 172 2.98 12.56 -9.45
N GLU A 173 2.73 12.28 -10.74
CA GLU A 173 1.52 12.74 -11.41
C GLU A 173 0.31 11.89 -11.07
N ILE A 174 0.48 10.56 -11.02
CA ILE A 174 -0.57 9.64 -10.58
C ILE A 174 -0.93 9.92 -9.11
N GLU A 175 0.09 10.17 -8.28
CA GLU A 175 -0.07 10.53 -6.87
C GLU A 175 -0.89 11.81 -6.70
N ARG A 176 -0.65 12.85 -7.50
CA ARG A 176 -1.46 14.07 -7.47
C ARG A 176 -2.94 13.79 -7.76
N HIS A 177 -3.25 12.87 -8.66
CA HIS A 177 -4.62 12.45 -8.95
C HIS A 177 -5.24 11.59 -7.84
N LEU A 178 -4.45 10.76 -7.18
CA LEU A 178 -4.90 10.03 -5.99
C LEU A 178 -5.28 11.00 -4.86
N LEU A 179 -4.41 11.96 -4.58
CA LEU A 179 -4.63 12.96 -3.53
C LEU A 179 -5.87 13.82 -3.76
N SER A 180 -6.23 14.10 -5.03
CA SER A 180 -7.43 14.90 -5.33
C SER A 180 -8.75 14.17 -5.03
N ILE A 181 -8.76 12.83 -5.03
CA ILE A 181 -9.98 12.04 -4.82
C ILE A 181 -10.15 11.56 -3.38
N ILE A 182 -9.07 11.43 -2.62
CA ILE A 182 -9.11 11.00 -1.22
C ILE A 182 -10.03 11.93 -0.42
N LYS A 183 -10.86 11.36 0.46
CA LYS A 183 -11.72 12.11 1.37
C LYS A 183 -10.84 12.95 2.30
N THR A 184 -10.78 14.25 2.07
CA THR A 184 -10.29 15.21 3.07
C THR A 184 -11.47 15.48 4.02
N ASN A 185 -11.38 14.96 5.24
CA ASN A 185 -12.21 15.43 6.35
C ASN A 185 -11.59 16.68 6.95
#